data_AF-A0A963KKH0-F1
#
_entry.id   AF-A0A963KKH0-F1
#
_cell.length_a   1.000
_cell.length_b   1.000
_cell.length_c   1.000
_cell.angle_alpha   90.00
_cell.angle_beta   90.00
_cell.angle_gamma   90.00
#
_symmetry.space_group_name_H-M   'P 1'
#
loop_
_entity.id
_entity.type
_entity.pdbx_description
1 polymer ?
#
loop_
_entity_poly.entity_id
_entity_poly.type
_entity_poly.pdbx_seq_one_letter_code
_entity_poly.pdbx_strand_id
1 'polypeptide(L)'
;MGTPTSHYARGIASCLLISQAVLAHADTVTVKRDTQLRESPSAAAAELAALPAQTPLTRLETRRGPWIEVRTTTGQTGWVHLFDVGTTPAASGGNFATGALRGLTSLFGGGNSLAPTKPMQTATIGIRGLGAEEIANAQPNLTAVTLMETLHMSAAQAQQFGAVAGLAPMAIEPLPVPPMPAQPATPGSTGTGGGNR
;
A
#
# COMPACT_ATOMS: atom_id res chain seq x y z
N MET A 1 42.10 -76.58 4.09
CA MET A 1 41.41 -75.54 4.88
C MET A 1 42.42 -74.52 5.36
N GLY A 2 42.32 -73.29 4.89
CA GLY A 2 43.15 -72.16 5.31
C GLY A 2 42.53 -70.90 4.73
N THR A 3 41.90 -70.10 5.58
CA THR A 3 41.26 -68.83 5.21
C THR A 3 42.31 -67.74 5.07
N PRO A 4 42.32 -66.95 3.98
CA PRO A 4 42.98 -65.65 3.99
C PRO A 4 41.98 -64.53 4.31
N THR A 5 42.29 -63.81 5.39
CA THR A 5 41.61 -62.62 5.89
C THR A 5 42.07 -61.37 5.13
N SER A 6 41.10 -60.53 4.73
CA SER A 6 41.12 -59.10 4.42
C SER A 6 42.18 -58.52 3.46
N HIS A 7 41.74 -57.72 2.49
CA HIS A 7 42.15 -56.32 2.26
C HIS A 7 41.56 -55.83 0.93
N TYR A 8 40.43 -55.11 0.94
CA TYR A 8 40.13 -54.20 -0.17
C TYR A 8 39.59 -52.87 0.37
N ALA A 9 40.56 -51.99 0.55
CA ALA A 9 40.56 -50.56 0.26
C ALA A 9 39.19 -49.87 0.12
N ARG A 10 38.98 -48.98 1.09
CA ARG A 10 37.97 -47.93 1.14
C ARG A 10 38.14 -46.98 -0.05
N GLY A 11 37.35 -47.17 -1.11
CA GLY A 11 37.16 -46.17 -2.16
C GLY A 11 36.07 -45.20 -1.76
N ILE A 12 36.42 -44.15 -1.01
CA ILE A 12 35.50 -43.04 -0.71
C ILE A 12 35.37 -42.19 -1.98
N ALA A 13 34.39 -42.51 -2.83
CA ALA A 13 33.95 -41.61 -3.88
C ALA A 13 32.93 -40.63 -3.28
N SER A 14 33.46 -39.55 -2.69
CA SER A 14 32.67 -38.39 -2.25
C SER A 14 32.13 -37.67 -3.49
N CYS A 15 30.91 -38.02 -3.92
CA CYS A 15 30.17 -37.21 -4.88
C CYS A 15 29.47 -36.09 -4.12
N LEU A 16 30.06 -34.91 -4.26
CA LEU A 16 29.70 -33.62 -3.71
C LEU A 16 28.19 -33.34 -3.90
N LEU A 17 27.41 -33.51 -2.83
CA LEU A 17 26.02 -33.08 -2.74
C LEU A 17 25.99 -31.55 -2.78
N ILE A 18 25.71 -31.00 -3.96
CA ILE A 18 25.41 -29.57 -4.15
C ILE A 18 24.10 -29.30 -3.40
N SER A 19 24.22 -28.82 -2.16
CA SER A 19 23.08 -28.28 -1.41
C SER A 19 22.62 -27.01 -2.11
N GLN A 20 21.57 -27.13 -2.90
CA GLN A 20 20.81 -26.00 -3.43
C GLN A 20 20.19 -25.26 -2.25
N ALA A 21 20.83 -24.19 -1.79
CA ALA A 21 20.23 -23.25 -0.86
C ALA A 21 19.08 -22.53 -1.59
N VAL A 22 17.86 -23.03 -1.41
CA VAL A 22 16.65 -22.24 -1.69
C VAL A 22 16.74 -21.00 -0.80
N LEU A 23 17.01 -19.84 -1.40
CA LEU A 23 16.69 -18.57 -0.77
C LEU A 23 15.16 -18.47 -0.72
N ALA A 24 14.58 -19.03 0.35
CA ALA A 24 13.23 -18.70 0.77
C ALA A 24 13.20 -17.19 0.99
N HIS A 25 12.38 -16.49 0.22
CA HIS A 25 12.20 -15.05 0.37
C HIS A 25 11.41 -14.82 1.67
N ALA A 26 12.15 -14.63 2.75
CA ALA A 26 11.64 -14.35 4.08
C ALA A 26 11.16 -12.89 4.14
N ASP A 27 9.87 -12.67 3.89
CA ASP A 27 9.25 -11.36 4.09
C ASP A 27 9.14 -11.07 5.59
N THR A 28 9.71 -9.96 6.05
CA THR A 28 9.50 -9.50 7.43
C THR A 28 8.12 -8.89 7.55
N VAL A 29 7.31 -9.41 8.48
CA VAL A 29 5.97 -8.91 8.80
C VAL A 29 5.94 -8.46 10.26
N THR A 30 5.14 -7.44 10.54
CA THR A 30 4.99 -6.87 11.88
C THR A 30 3.58 -7.13 12.38
N VAL A 31 3.45 -7.51 13.64
CA VAL A 31 2.15 -7.67 14.30
C VAL A 31 1.48 -6.30 14.46
N LYS A 32 0.25 -6.14 13.96
CA LYS A 32 -0.52 -4.90 14.00
C LYS A 32 -1.24 -4.68 15.33
N ARG A 33 -1.66 -5.76 15.98
CA ARG A 33 -2.37 -5.78 17.26
C ARG A 33 -2.02 -7.05 18.02
N ASP A 34 -2.14 -7.02 19.33
CA ASP A 34 -1.91 -8.19 20.18
C ASP A 34 -2.72 -9.39 19.67
N THR A 35 -2.02 -10.48 19.41
CA THR A 35 -2.57 -11.73 18.86
C THR A 35 -1.82 -12.92 19.45
N GLN A 36 -2.19 -14.13 19.04
CA GLN A 36 -1.54 -15.36 19.50
C GLN A 36 -0.99 -16.13 18.31
N LEU A 37 0.20 -16.69 18.50
CA LEU A 37 0.75 -17.70 17.62
C LEU A 37 0.00 -19.01 17.87
N ARG A 38 -0.55 -19.63 16.82
CA ARG A 38 -1.33 -20.87 16.93
C ARG A 38 -0.62 -22.07 16.31
N GLU A 39 -0.95 -23.27 16.76
CA GLU A 39 -0.36 -24.51 16.22
C GLU A 39 -0.90 -24.90 14.83
N SER A 40 -2.12 -24.48 14.49
CA SER A 40 -2.78 -24.81 13.23
C SER A 40 -3.58 -23.63 12.69
N PRO A 41 -3.93 -23.60 11.38
CA PRO A 41 -4.63 -22.49 10.74
C PRO A 41 -6.13 -22.49 11.07
N SER A 42 -6.45 -22.36 12.36
CA SER A 42 -7.81 -22.34 12.89
C SER A 42 -7.90 -21.44 14.10
N ALA A 43 -9.01 -20.73 14.27
CA ALA A 43 -9.27 -19.90 15.45
C ALA A 43 -9.48 -20.75 16.71
N ALA A 44 -9.83 -22.03 16.57
CA ALA A 44 -10.00 -22.98 17.68
C ALA A 44 -8.72 -23.76 18.01
N ALA A 45 -7.61 -23.52 17.30
CA ALA A 45 -6.34 -24.19 17.54
C ALA A 45 -5.69 -23.73 18.85
N ALA A 46 -4.85 -24.58 19.45
CA ALA A 46 -4.13 -24.21 20.66
C ALA A 46 -3.18 -23.02 20.42
N GLU A 47 -3.07 -22.17 21.44
CA GLU A 47 -2.22 -20.99 21.44
C GLU A 47 -0.83 -21.37 21.97
N LEU A 48 0.20 -21.20 21.13
CA LEU A 48 1.58 -21.53 21.44
C LEU A 48 2.29 -20.40 22.19
N ALA A 49 2.02 -19.15 21.81
CA ALA A 49 2.63 -17.97 22.40
C ALA A 49 1.79 -16.71 22.16
N ALA A 50 1.84 -15.76 23.10
CA ALA A 50 1.30 -14.42 22.90
C ALA A 50 2.27 -13.58 22.05
N LEU A 51 1.73 -12.85 21.08
CA LEU A 51 2.45 -11.97 20.18
C LEU A 51 1.97 -10.53 20.39
N PRO A 52 2.72 -9.68 21.09
CA PRO A 52 2.35 -8.29 21.26
C PRO A 52 2.44 -7.52 19.94
N ALA A 53 1.70 -6.42 19.85
CA ALA A 53 1.79 -5.50 18.72
C ALA A 53 3.24 -5.02 18.50
N GLN A 54 3.57 -4.71 17.25
CA GLN A 54 4.90 -4.32 16.79
C GLN A 54 5.98 -5.43 16.86
N THR A 55 5.61 -6.67 17.21
CA THR A 55 6.56 -7.80 17.15
C THR A 55 6.95 -8.10 15.70
N PRO A 56 8.25 -8.11 15.36
CA PRO A 56 8.72 -8.54 14.05
C PRO A 56 8.66 -10.06 13.96
N LEU A 57 8.11 -10.55 12.86
CA LEU A 57 7.99 -11.96 12.52
C LEU A 57 8.52 -12.17 11.10
N THR A 58 9.04 -13.37 10.87
CA THR A 58 9.41 -13.79 9.52
C THR A 58 8.24 -14.56 8.93
N ARG A 59 7.65 -14.07 7.84
CA ARG A 59 6.61 -14.81 7.12
C ARG A 59 7.25 -15.95 6.33
N LEU A 60 6.64 -17.13 6.45
CA LEU A 60 6.96 -18.30 5.64
C LEU A 60 6.04 -18.36 4.42
N GLU A 61 6.45 -19.14 3.42
CA GLU A 61 5.71 -19.24 2.14
C GLU A 61 4.34 -19.90 2.30
N THR A 62 4.15 -20.74 3.32
CA THR A 62 2.91 -21.47 3.55
C THR A 62 1.76 -20.54 3.97
N ARG A 63 0.66 -20.61 3.22
CA ARG A 63 -0.60 -19.93 3.54
C ARG A 63 -1.77 -20.89 3.40
N ARG A 64 -2.68 -20.86 4.38
CA ARG A 64 -3.95 -21.61 4.33
C ARG A 64 -5.12 -20.69 4.62
N GLY A 65 -5.84 -20.31 3.56
CA GLY A 65 -6.96 -19.37 3.64
C GLY A 65 -6.53 -18.02 4.22
N PRO A 66 -7.14 -17.56 5.33
CA PRO A 66 -6.78 -16.31 5.98
C PRO A 66 -5.59 -16.45 6.96
N TRP A 67 -4.99 -17.64 7.07
CA TRP A 67 -3.86 -17.91 7.97
C TRP A 67 -2.56 -17.97 7.20
N ILE A 68 -1.53 -17.36 7.78
CA ILE A 68 -0.16 -17.46 7.28
C ILE A 68 0.72 -18.12 8.32
N GLU A 69 1.71 -18.87 7.84
CA GLU A 69 2.74 -19.44 8.69
C GLU A 69 3.83 -18.39 8.92
N VAL A 70 4.21 -18.20 10.17
CA VAL A 70 5.20 -17.20 10.61
C VAL A 70 6.19 -17.85 11.57
N ARG A 71 7.42 -17.35 11.55
CA ARG A 71 8.47 -17.70 12.48
C ARG A 71 8.82 -16.49 13.34
N THR A 72 8.78 -16.68 14.63
CA THR A 72 9.21 -15.69 15.64
C THR A 72 10.74 -15.55 15.65
N THR A 73 11.25 -14.47 16.23
CA THR A 73 12.70 -14.26 16.40
C THR A 73 13.37 -15.31 17.27
N THR A 74 12.60 -15.97 18.15
CA THR A 74 13.05 -17.11 18.98
C THR A 74 13.08 -18.43 18.20
N GLY A 75 12.68 -18.43 16.92
CA GLY A 75 12.69 -19.60 16.05
C GLY A 75 11.42 -20.46 16.12
N GLN A 76 10.45 -20.11 16.97
CA GLN A 76 9.17 -20.83 17.05
C GLN A 76 8.32 -20.49 15.82
N THR A 77 7.83 -21.53 15.14
CA THR A 77 6.96 -21.42 13.97
C THR A 77 5.52 -21.69 14.37
N GLY A 78 4.58 -20.96 13.79
CA GLY A 78 3.15 -21.20 13.97
C GLY A 78 2.30 -20.38 13.01
N TRP A 79 1.00 -20.36 13.25
CA TRP A 79 0.00 -19.73 12.39
C TRP A 79 -0.54 -18.46 13.01
N VAL A 80 -0.70 -17.44 12.18
CA VAL A 80 -1.30 -16.16 12.58
C VAL A 80 -2.29 -15.71 11.51
N HIS A 81 -3.31 -14.97 11.94
CA HIS A 81 -4.32 -14.45 11.02
C HIS A 81 -3.76 -13.29 10.20
N LEU A 82 -3.98 -13.29 8.89
CA LEU A 82 -3.42 -12.30 7.96
C LEU A 82 -3.75 -10.85 8.36
N PHE A 83 -4.92 -10.60 8.97
CA PHE A 83 -5.32 -9.26 9.41
C PHE A 83 -4.56 -8.74 10.63
N ASP A 84 -3.98 -9.64 11.42
CA ASP A 84 -3.24 -9.30 12.63
C ASP A 84 -1.78 -8.92 12.33
N VAL A 85 -1.34 -9.09 11.09
CA VAL A 85 0.01 -8.76 10.64
C VAL A 85 -0.03 -7.82 9.44
N GLY A 86 1.02 -7.01 9.30
CA GLY A 86 1.21 -6.10 8.19
C GLY A 86 2.65 -6.11 7.73
N THR A 87 2.86 -5.83 6.45
CA THR A 87 4.21 -5.55 5.93
C THR A 87 4.50 -4.09 6.24
N THR A 88 5.36 -3.83 7.21
CA THR A 88 5.80 -2.45 7.47
C THR A 88 6.87 -2.11 6.43
N PRO A 89 6.64 -1.18 5.49
CA PRO A 89 7.75 -0.66 4.69
C PRO A 89 8.74 -0.01 5.66
N ALA A 90 10.02 -0.32 5.54
CA ALA A 90 11.07 0.21 6.41
C ALA A 90 10.87 1.72 6.59
N ALA A 91 10.58 2.15 7.82
CA ALA A 91 10.32 3.54 8.15
C ALA A 91 11.57 4.36 7.79
N SER A 92 11.51 5.07 6.68
CA SER A 92 12.54 6.03 6.30
C SER A 92 12.42 7.22 7.24
N GLY A 93 13.31 7.29 8.24
CA GLY A 93 13.37 8.33 9.28
C GLY A 93 13.77 9.71 8.75
N GLY A 94 12.98 10.27 7.85
CA GLY A 94 13.14 11.61 7.31
C GLY A 94 12.17 12.60 7.93
N ASN A 95 12.69 13.77 8.31
CA ASN A 95 11.96 14.89 8.93
C ASN A 95 10.63 15.19 8.19
N PHE A 96 9.49 14.93 8.85
CA PHE A 96 8.14 14.98 8.25
C PHE A 96 7.83 16.34 7.59
N ALA A 97 8.28 17.45 8.20
CA ALA A 97 8.09 18.78 7.65
C ALA A 97 8.85 19.01 6.33
N THR A 98 10.05 18.46 6.21
CA THR A 98 10.89 18.61 5.00
C THR A 98 10.48 17.62 3.91
N GLY A 99 9.94 16.45 4.27
CA GLY A 99 9.36 15.49 3.33
C GLY A 99 8.02 15.95 2.76
N ALA A 100 7.14 16.53 3.59
CA ALA A 100 5.85 17.05 3.18
C ALA A 100 5.98 18.26 2.25
N LEU A 101 6.86 19.23 2.55
CA LEU A 101 7.11 20.35 1.65
C LEU A 101 7.65 19.89 0.29
N ARG A 102 8.55 18.89 0.27
CA ARG A 102 9.12 18.38 -0.98
C ARG A 102 8.10 17.61 -1.82
N GLY A 103 7.17 16.90 -1.17
CA GLY A 103 6.04 16.24 -1.83
C GLY A 103 5.09 17.24 -2.48
N LEU A 104 4.80 18.36 -1.81
CA LEU A 104 3.94 19.42 -2.35
C LEU A 104 4.64 20.21 -3.48
N THR A 105 5.92 20.58 -3.33
CA THR A 105 6.65 21.30 -4.38
C THR A 105 6.88 20.44 -5.62
N SER A 106 7.01 19.12 -5.47
CA SER A 106 7.18 18.21 -6.61
C SER A 106 5.89 17.95 -7.39
N LEU A 107 4.72 18.34 -6.83
CA LEU A 107 3.43 18.31 -7.53
C LEU A 107 3.15 19.61 -8.29
N PHE A 108 3.67 20.75 -7.83
CA PHE A 108 3.46 22.06 -8.47
C PHE A 108 4.61 22.51 -9.38
N GLY A 109 5.80 21.93 -9.22
CA GLY A 109 6.99 22.27 -10.00
C GLY A 109 7.42 21.12 -10.89
N GLY A 110 6.90 21.08 -12.13
CA GLY A 110 7.45 20.22 -13.17
C GLY A 110 8.93 20.51 -13.38
N GLY A 111 9.78 19.53 -13.07
CA GLY A 111 11.17 19.45 -13.53
C GLY A 111 12.16 20.41 -12.88
N ASN A 112 12.77 19.98 -11.77
CA ASN A 112 14.21 20.22 -11.58
C ASN A 112 14.84 19.07 -10.76
N SER A 113 15.09 17.96 -11.44
CA SER A 113 15.80 16.79 -10.93
C SER A 113 17.32 17.00 -11.00
N LEU A 114 17.88 17.71 -10.03
CA LEU A 114 19.30 17.57 -9.67
C LEU A 114 19.42 16.62 -8.48
N ALA A 115 19.17 15.33 -8.72
CA ALA A 115 19.77 14.16 -8.04
C ALA A 115 19.10 12.85 -8.54
N PRO A 116 19.88 11.80 -8.87
CA PRO A 116 19.35 10.54 -9.39
C PRO A 116 18.98 9.61 -8.25
N THR A 117 17.72 9.62 -7.78
CA THR A 117 17.24 8.58 -6.89
C THR A 117 15.81 8.17 -7.24
N LYS A 118 15.73 7.18 -8.14
CA LYS A 118 14.63 6.21 -8.38
C LYS A 118 13.22 6.78 -8.62
N PRO A 119 12.48 6.30 -9.64
CA PRO A 119 11.09 6.69 -9.81
C PRO A 119 10.29 6.28 -8.57
N MET A 120 9.83 7.28 -7.82
CA MET A 120 8.97 7.08 -6.66
C MET A 120 7.60 6.66 -7.18
N GLN A 121 7.38 5.34 -7.17
CA GLN A 121 6.12 4.68 -7.46
C GLN A 121 5.06 5.24 -6.50
N THR A 122 4.27 6.20 -6.97
CA THR A 122 3.08 6.64 -6.22
C THR A 122 2.05 5.53 -6.34
N ALA A 123 2.12 4.60 -5.40
CA ALA A 123 1.14 3.54 -5.21
C ALA A 123 -0.14 4.14 -4.60
N THR A 124 -0.90 4.88 -5.40
CA THR A 124 -2.30 5.15 -5.06
C THR A 124 -3.07 3.85 -5.33
N ILE A 125 -3.52 3.25 -4.24
CA ILE A 125 -4.33 2.03 -4.15
C ILE A 125 -5.27 1.90 -5.36
N GLY A 126 -4.98 0.97 -6.28
CA GLY A 126 -5.92 0.51 -7.30
C GLY A 126 -5.42 0.41 -8.75
N ILE A 127 -4.39 1.15 -9.16
CA ILE A 127 -3.96 1.15 -10.59
C ILE A 127 -2.72 0.27 -10.83
N ARG A 128 -2.93 -1.04 -10.92
CA ARG A 128 -1.91 -1.92 -11.53
C ARG A 128 -1.92 -1.67 -13.04
N GLY A 129 -1.07 -0.77 -13.54
CA GLY A 129 -0.75 -0.71 -14.97
C GLY A 129 -0.72 0.67 -15.63
N LEU A 130 -1.13 1.75 -14.96
CA LEU A 130 -1.07 3.09 -15.55
C LEU A 130 0.25 3.77 -15.16
N GLY A 131 1.16 3.90 -16.11
CA GLY A 131 2.42 4.65 -15.95
C GLY A 131 2.16 6.15 -15.82
N ALA A 132 3.10 6.90 -15.21
CA ALA A 132 3.01 8.36 -15.11
C ALA A 132 2.93 9.02 -16.51
N GLU A 133 3.56 8.39 -17.50
CA GLU A 133 3.60 8.80 -18.89
C GLU A 133 2.26 8.57 -19.59
N GLU A 134 1.54 7.50 -19.25
CA GLU A 134 0.21 7.20 -19.78
C GLU A 134 -0.84 8.16 -19.22
N ILE A 135 -0.69 8.56 -17.95
CA ILE A 135 -1.51 9.61 -17.34
C ILE A 135 -1.20 10.98 -17.99
N ALA A 136 0.07 11.28 -18.28
CA ALA A 136 0.46 12.53 -18.93
C ALA A 136 -0.03 12.67 -20.38
N ASN A 137 -0.20 11.53 -21.07
CA ASN A 137 -0.66 11.49 -22.47
C ASN A 137 -2.13 11.10 -22.62
N ALA A 138 -2.87 10.95 -21.52
CA ALA A 138 -4.28 10.58 -21.57
C ALA A 138 -5.09 11.62 -22.38
N GLN A 139 -5.75 11.16 -23.44
CA GLN A 139 -6.58 12.01 -24.31
C GLN A 139 -8.04 11.98 -23.86
N PRO A 140 -8.75 13.13 -23.88
CA PRO A 140 -10.16 13.18 -23.53
C PRO A 140 -11.02 12.44 -24.55
N ASN A 141 -11.88 11.54 -24.05
CA ASN A 141 -12.84 10.82 -24.87
C ASN A 141 -14.20 11.56 -24.89
N LEU A 142 -14.38 12.45 -25.86
CA LEU A 142 -15.62 13.24 -26.00
C LEU A 142 -16.85 12.40 -26.36
N THR A 143 -16.69 11.25 -27.02
CA THR A 143 -17.82 10.37 -27.33
C THR A 143 -18.35 9.67 -26.09
N ALA A 144 -17.48 9.39 -25.11
CA ALA A 144 -17.92 8.90 -23.80
C ALA A 144 -18.70 9.97 -23.02
N VAL A 145 -18.32 11.25 -23.16
CA VAL A 145 -19.04 12.38 -22.53
C VAL A 145 -20.45 12.49 -23.12
N THR A 146 -20.59 12.46 -24.44
CA THR A 146 -21.92 12.53 -25.07
C THR A 146 -22.81 11.33 -24.69
N LEU A 147 -22.24 10.13 -24.57
CA LEU A 147 -22.97 8.96 -24.05
C LEU A 147 -23.40 9.16 -22.59
N MET A 148 -22.54 9.70 -21.72
CA MET A 148 -22.94 10.01 -20.34
C MET A 148 -24.02 11.07 -20.26
N GLU A 149 -24.00 12.08 -21.14
CA GLU A 149 -25.06 13.08 -21.25
C GLU A 149 -26.41 12.44 -21.57
N THR A 150 -26.46 11.33 -22.32
CA THR A 150 -27.73 10.62 -22.54
C THR A 150 -28.27 9.88 -21.31
N LEU A 151 -27.43 9.59 -20.33
CA LEU A 151 -27.81 8.88 -19.10
C LEU A 151 -28.25 9.85 -17.99
N HIS A 152 -28.21 11.16 -18.23
CA HIS A 152 -28.65 12.13 -17.22
C HIS A 152 -30.17 12.05 -17.03
N MET A 153 -30.61 12.06 -15.77
CA MET A 153 -32.01 12.28 -15.41
C MET A 153 -32.18 13.77 -15.13
N SER A 154 -33.08 14.43 -15.85
CA SER A 154 -33.38 15.84 -15.59
C SER A 154 -34.17 16.02 -14.29
N ALA A 155 -34.09 17.20 -13.69
CA ALA A 155 -34.89 17.55 -12.51
C ALA A 155 -36.40 17.40 -12.78
N ALA A 156 -36.85 17.76 -13.99
CA ALA A 156 -38.25 17.62 -14.39
C ALA A 156 -38.70 16.14 -14.42
N GLN A 157 -37.88 15.23 -14.98
CA GLN A 157 -38.17 13.80 -14.97
C GLN A 157 -38.20 13.22 -13.55
N ALA A 158 -37.29 13.66 -12.68
CA ALA A 158 -37.29 13.24 -11.28
C ALA A 158 -38.55 13.71 -10.52
N GLN A 159 -39.03 14.94 -10.78
CA GLN A 159 -40.28 15.46 -10.20
C GLN A 159 -41.51 14.71 -10.72
N GLN A 160 -41.55 14.38 -12.02
CA GLN A 160 -42.60 13.55 -12.60
C GLN A 160 -42.61 12.13 -12.05
N PHE A 161 -41.44 11.51 -11.90
CA PHE A 161 -41.31 10.21 -11.23
C PHE A 161 -41.84 10.29 -9.80
N GLY A 162 -41.48 11.34 -9.04
CA GLY A 162 -41.99 11.58 -7.70
C GLY A 162 -43.51 11.72 -7.65
N ALA A 163 -44.09 12.47 -8.60
CA ALA A 163 -45.54 12.63 -8.71
C ALA A 163 -46.27 11.30 -9.02
N VAL A 164 -45.72 10.48 -9.92
CA VAL A 164 -46.28 9.15 -10.25
C VAL A 164 -46.11 8.17 -9.08
N ALA A 165 -44.99 8.25 -8.36
CA ALA A 165 -44.71 7.40 -7.20
C ALA A 165 -45.39 7.88 -5.90
N GLY A 166 -46.15 8.99 -5.93
CA GLY A 166 -46.84 9.53 -4.76
C GLY A 166 -45.91 10.16 -3.71
N LEU A 167 -44.70 10.57 -4.10
CA LEU A 167 -43.75 11.25 -3.22
C LEU A 167 -44.19 12.71 -3.01
N ALA A 168 -44.27 13.14 -1.74
CA ALA A 168 -44.58 14.51 -1.39
C ALA A 168 -43.30 15.34 -1.19
N PRO A 169 -43.18 16.54 -1.78
CA PRO A 169 -42.04 17.41 -1.56
C PRO A 169 -42.03 17.93 -0.12
N MET A 170 -40.90 17.83 0.56
CA MET A 170 -40.67 18.41 1.89
C MET A 170 -39.59 19.49 1.77
N ALA A 171 -39.95 20.74 2.06
CA ALA A 171 -38.99 21.83 2.10
C ALA A 171 -38.13 21.71 3.37
N ILE A 172 -36.82 21.54 3.20
CA ILE A 172 -35.85 21.53 4.30
C ILE A 172 -35.21 22.92 4.34
N GLU A 173 -35.15 23.52 5.52
CA GLU A 173 -34.47 24.80 5.74
C GLU A 173 -32.99 24.66 5.33
N PRO A 174 -32.48 25.50 4.40
CA PRO A 174 -31.09 25.42 3.98
C PRO A 174 -30.15 25.66 5.16
N LEU A 175 -29.11 24.84 5.26
CA LEU A 175 -28.07 25.04 6.26
C LEU A 175 -27.41 26.42 6.06
N PRO A 176 -27.07 27.13 7.15
CA PRO A 176 -26.37 28.41 7.05
C PRO A 176 -25.05 28.20 6.30
N VAL A 177 -24.86 28.96 5.22
CA VAL A 177 -23.60 28.93 4.47
C VAL A 177 -22.48 29.47 5.36
N PRO A 178 -21.37 28.71 5.55
CA PRO A 178 -20.25 29.21 6.31
C PRO A 178 -19.65 30.44 5.60
N PRO A 179 -19.22 31.48 6.34
CA PRO A 179 -18.60 32.65 5.75
C PRO A 179 -17.36 32.24 4.94
N MET A 180 -17.26 32.79 3.72
CA MET A 180 -16.09 32.56 2.87
C MET A 180 -14.83 33.02 3.61
N PRO A 181 -13.74 32.24 3.63
CA PRO A 181 -12.46 32.70 4.15
C PRO A 181 -12.08 34.01 3.48
N ALA A 182 -11.74 35.03 4.27
CA ALA A 182 -11.26 36.31 3.75
C ALA A 182 -10.06 36.04 2.83
N GLN A 183 -10.16 36.48 1.57
CA GLN A 183 -9.04 36.44 0.65
C GLN A 183 -7.88 37.24 1.28
N PRO A 184 -6.66 36.67 1.37
CA PRO A 184 -5.51 37.45 1.84
C PRO A 184 -5.33 38.65 0.91
N ALA A 185 -5.27 39.83 1.51
CA ALA A 185 -4.96 41.06 0.81
C ALA A 185 -3.66 40.86 0.03
N THR A 186 -3.71 41.03 -1.29
CA THR A 186 -2.52 41.14 -2.11
C THR A 186 -1.71 42.34 -1.58
N PRO A 187 -0.47 42.14 -1.11
CA PRO A 187 0.38 43.27 -0.75
C PRO A 187 0.54 44.14 -1.98
N GLY A 188 0.13 45.40 -1.85
CA GLY A 188 0.20 46.38 -2.92
C GLY A 188 1.59 46.42 -3.53
N SER A 189 1.63 46.53 -4.85
CA SER A 189 2.83 46.90 -5.59
C SER A 189 3.27 48.30 -5.13
N THR A 190 4.11 48.38 -4.11
CA THR A 190 4.94 49.54 -3.85
C THR A 190 5.94 49.64 -5.00
N GLY A 191 5.53 50.37 -6.05
CA GLY A 191 6.42 50.86 -7.07
C GLY A 191 7.38 51.87 -6.45
N THR A 192 8.54 51.40 -6.02
CA THR A 192 9.71 52.24 -5.73
C THR A 192 10.31 52.68 -7.06
N GLY A 193 9.71 53.70 -7.68
CA GLY A 193 10.31 54.45 -8.78
C GLY A 193 11.31 55.46 -8.22
N GLY A 194 12.55 55.01 -7.99
CA GLY A 194 13.66 55.86 -7.53
C GLY A 194 14.77 55.96 -8.58
N GLY A 195 14.84 57.09 -9.26
CA GLY A 195 16.09 57.86 -9.48
C GLY A 195 17.11 57.42 -10.53
N ASN A 196 17.26 58.28 -11.55
CA ASN A 196 18.47 58.63 -12.31
C ASN A 196 19.21 57.54 -13.11
N ARG A 197 19.11 57.65 -14.44
CA ARG A 197 20.22 57.98 -15.36
C ARG A 197 19.67 58.49 -16.69
#